data_AF-A0A9P8XVC1-F1
#
_entry.id   AF-A0A9P8XVC1-F1
#
_cell.length_a   1.000
_cell.length_b   1.000
_cell.length_c   1.000
_cell.angle_alpha   90.00
_cell.angle_beta   90.00
_cell.angle_gamma   90.00
#
_symmetry.space_group_name_H-M   'P 1'
#
loop_
_entity.id
_entity.type
_entity.pdbx_description
1 polymer ?
#
loop_
_entity_poly.entity_id
_entity_poly.type
_entity_poly.pdbx_seq_one_letter_code
_entity_poly.pdbx_strand_id
1 'polypeptide(L)'
;LGPLTTTWEPRADCSLLIAECDSCNGAKQAQFCGQDARRTDNGDCWPPRAANAPSSSFPFNGWGFYSPGLACPTGYAPACMQTAGGTLDEGFDFQFPLAAQETAVGCCPSGYTCAYVSNGAQTCQSVASNRAVVTTGTCNLNRDNIAFSPKTIPFLATITAAQQQPVLATVTTYTLQAPLFQLVYRSSDSASFPAITPPSQQTDLLGGLPTPTTLPGGGGIQGPATSSNAGPRISLGAAVGIGIG
;
A
#
# COMPACT_ATOMS: atom_id res chain seq x y z
N LEU A 1 15.20 0.23 13.30
CA LEU A 1 16.33 0.19 12.35
C LEU A 1 17.30 1.34 12.52
N GLY A 2 16.85 2.51 12.95
CA GLY A 2 17.68 3.69 13.14
C GLY A 2 16.89 4.94 12.76
N PRO A 3 17.54 6.11 12.71
CA PRO A 3 16.91 7.31 12.17
C PRO A 3 16.71 7.19 10.65
N LEU A 4 15.58 7.69 10.16
CA LEU A 4 15.35 7.98 8.73
C LEU A 4 14.87 9.43 8.59
N THR A 5 15.83 10.34 8.65
CA THR A 5 15.56 11.79 8.67
C THR A 5 15.70 12.46 7.30
N THR A 6 16.23 11.73 6.32
CA THR A 6 16.38 12.19 4.94
C THR A 6 15.71 11.21 3.98
N THR A 7 15.26 11.69 2.84
CA THR A 7 14.71 10.83 1.80
C THR A 7 15.80 9.87 1.32
N TRP A 8 15.52 8.58 1.42
CA TRP A 8 16.36 7.52 0.87
C TRP A 8 15.77 7.04 -0.45
N GLU A 9 16.63 6.80 -1.45
CA GLU A 9 16.22 6.31 -2.75
C GLU A 9 16.49 4.80 -2.87
N PRO A 10 15.45 3.96 -3.02
CA PRO A 10 15.65 2.55 -3.30
C PRO A 10 16.28 2.35 -4.67
N ARG A 11 17.12 1.32 -4.79
CA ARG A 11 17.57 0.85 -6.10
C ARG A 11 16.37 0.41 -6.94
N ALA A 12 16.47 0.52 -8.26
CA ALA A 12 15.38 0.19 -9.18
C ALA A 12 14.87 -1.26 -9.03
N ASP A 13 15.77 -2.20 -8.72
CA ASP A 13 15.43 -3.62 -8.52
C ASP A 13 14.57 -3.89 -7.29
N CYS A 14 14.52 -2.96 -6.33
CA CYS A 14 13.69 -3.09 -5.14
C CYS A 14 12.19 -3.01 -5.42
N SER A 15 11.80 -2.46 -6.57
CA SER A 15 10.41 -2.40 -7.04
C SER A 15 9.95 -3.65 -7.78
N LEU A 16 10.88 -4.57 -8.10
CA LEU A 16 10.58 -5.80 -8.83
C LEU A 16 9.77 -6.76 -7.97
N LEU A 17 8.71 -7.30 -8.54
CA LEU A 17 7.81 -8.24 -7.87
C LEU A 17 8.35 -9.67 -8.01
N ILE A 18 8.59 -10.33 -6.88
CA ILE A 18 9.02 -11.72 -6.82
C ILE A 18 7.89 -12.60 -6.31
N ALA A 19 7.35 -13.46 -7.18
CA ALA A 19 6.36 -14.47 -6.86
C ALA A 19 7.00 -15.68 -6.17
N GLU A 20 6.23 -16.37 -5.34
CA GLU A 20 6.68 -17.63 -4.72
C GLU A 20 6.72 -18.77 -5.72
N CYS A 21 5.72 -18.80 -6.58
CA CYS A 21 5.52 -19.84 -7.57
C CYS A 21 4.71 -19.29 -8.74
N ASP A 22 4.81 -19.93 -9.91
CA ASP A 22 4.11 -19.47 -11.11
C ASP A 22 2.60 -19.57 -11.00
N SER A 23 2.10 -20.49 -10.16
CA SER A 23 0.68 -20.72 -9.88
C SER A 23 0.15 -19.94 -8.67
N CYS A 24 1.02 -19.19 -7.99
CA CYS A 24 0.65 -18.42 -6.80
C CYS A 24 -0.10 -17.15 -7.21
N ASN A 25 -0.99 -16.66 -6.34
CA ASN A 25 -1.82 -15.48 -6.59
C ASN A 25 -1.22 -14.19 -5.98
N GLY A 26 0.10 -14.13 -5.78
CA GLY A 26 0.72 -12.92 -5.26
C GLY A 26 2.24 -12.88 -5.37
N ALA A 27 2.76 -11.65 -5.30
CA ALA A 27 4.18 -11.35 -5.40
C ALA A 27 4.58 -10.23 -4.44
N LYS A 28 5.87 -10.21 -4.09
CA LYS A 28 6.44 -9.33 -3.07
C LYS A 28 7.59 -8.51 -3.67
N GLN A 29 7.62 -7.20 -3.40
CA GLN A 29 8.75 -6.32 -3.71
C GLN A 29 9.87 -6.45 -2.67
N ALA A 30 11.04 -5.89 -2.98
CA ALA A 30 12.22 -5.84 -2.10
C ALA A 30 12.66 -7.22 -1.58
N GLN A 31 12.49 -8.25 -2.41
CA GLN A 31 12.91 -9.62 -2.11
C GLN A 31 14.16 -9.97 -2.91
N PHE A 32 14.96 -10.89 -2.40
CA PHE A 32 15.95 -11.62 -3.19
C PHE A 32 15.74 -13.13 -3.04
N CYS A 33 16.24 -13.88 -4.01
CA CYS A 33 16.21 -15.34 -3.96
C CYS A 33 17.41 -15.84 -3.15
N GLY A 34 17.12 -16.31 -1.94
CA GLY A 34 18.10 -16.87 -1.01
C GLY A 34 18.55 -18.29 -1.37
N GLN A 35 19.29 -18.92 -0.45
CA GLN A 35 20.01 -20.16 -0.75
C GLN A 35 19.14 -21.37 -1.14
N ASP A 36 17.89 -21.40 -0.67
CA ASP A 36 16.98 -22.55 -0.85
C ASP A 36 15.81 -22.22 -1.78
N ALA A 37 16.01 -21.33 -2.77
CA ALA A 37 14.93 -20.70 -3.55
C ALA A 37 13.87 -19.97 -2.70
N ARG A 38 14.15 -19.79 -1.41
CA ARG A 38 13.30 -19.03 -0.49
C ARG A 38 13.50 -17.55 -0.74
N ARG A 39 12.37 -16.83 -0.78
CA ARG A 39 12.37 -15.37 -0.80
C ARG A 39 12.75 -14.87 0.58
N THR A 40 13.67 -13.92 0.63
CA THR A 40 14.07 -13.22 1.85
C THR A 40 14.12 -11.73 1.56
N ASP A 41 13.85 -10.91 2.57
CA ASP A 41 13.93 -9.46 2.39
C ASP A 41 15.35 -9.08 1.97
N ASN A 42 15.45 -8.34 0.87
CA ASN A 42 16.73 -7.83 0.41
C ASN A 42 17.12 -6.64 1.28
N GLY A 43 18.13 -6.83 2.13
CA GLY A 43 18.64 -5.80 3.04
C GLY A 43 19.10 -4.50 2.38
N ASP A 44 19.43 -4.54 1.08
CA ASP A 44 19.83 -3.37 0.29
C ASP A 44 18.63 -2.57 -0.22
N CYS A 45 17.43 -3.13 -0.11
CA CYS A 45 16.16 -2.49 -0.46
C CYS A 45 15.49 -1.78 0.72
N TRP A 46 16.24 -1.58 1.79
CA TRP A 46 15.81 -0.82 2.96
C TRP A 46 16.77 0.35 3.19
N PRO A 47 16.27 1.48 3.73
CA PRO A 47 17.12 2.57 4.16
C PRO A 47 18.26 2.15 5.11
N PRO A 48 19.28 3.00 5.30
CA PRO A 48 20.41 2.70 6.18
C PRO A 48 19.96 2.21 7.57
N ARG A 49 20.62 1.15 8.04
CA ARG A 49 20.31 0.47 9.29
C ARG A 49 21.45 0.68 10.28
N ALA A 50 21.11 0.73 11.56
CA ALA A 50 22.08 0.66 12.64
C ALA A 50 22.90 -0.64 12.51
N ALA A 51 24.18 -0.59 12.88
CA ALA A 51 25.11 -1.72 12.71
C ALA A 51 24.67 -2.99 13.46
N ASN A 52 23.87 -2.84 14.53
CA ASN A 52 23.33 -3.92 15.35
C ASN A 52 21.88 -4.30 14.99
N ALA A 53 21.33 -3.77 13.89
CA ALA A 53 19.98 -4.13 13.46
C ALA A 53 19.96 -5.62 13.05
N PRO A 54 19.01 -6.42 13.55
CA PRO A 54 18.90 -7.82 13.17
C PRO A 54 18.60 -7.93 11.67
N SER A 55 19.11 -8.97 11.02
CA SER A 55 18.71 -9.31 9.65
C SER A 55 17.33 -9.96 9.64
N SER A 56 16.53 -9.65 8.64
CA SER A 56 15.29 -10.37 8.35
C SER A 56 15.62 -11.77 7.80
N SER A 57 15.06 -12.83 8.41
CA SER A 57 15.17 -14.21 7.93
C SER A 57 13.99 -14.65 7.06
N PHE A 58 12.92 -13.84 6.99
CA PHE A 58 11.69 -14.15 6.28
C PHE A 58 11.06 -12.89 5.67
N PRO A 59 10.40 -13.01 4.50
CA PRO A 59 9.91 -11.88 3.75
C PRO A 59 8.78 -11.15 4.51
N PHE A 60 8.92 -9.84 4.70
CA PHE A 60 7.98 -8.99 5.44
C PHE A 60 7.74 -9.43 6.89
N ASN A 61 8.80 -9.62 7.68
CA ASN A 61 8.67 -9.94 9.11
C ASN A 61 8.72 -8.68 10.02
N GLY A 62 8.11 -7.57 9.58
CA GLY A 62 8.01 -6.36 10.41
C GLY A 62 9.29 -5.55 10.53
N TRP A 63 10.18 -5.58 9.55
CA TRP A 63 11.51 -4.98 9.72
C TRP A 63 11.53 -3.44 9.67
N GLY A 64 10.59 -2.82 8.96
CA GLY A 64 10.60 -1.41 8.53
C GLY A 64 10.41 -0.29 9.56
N PHE A 65 10.83 -0.47 10.81
CA PHE A 65 10.67 0.54 11.86
C PHE A 65 11.84 1.55 11.89
N TYR A 66 11.56 2.85 11.81
CA TYR A 66 12.54 3.93 11.90
C TYR A 66 12.14 4.98 12.93
N SER A 67 13.09 5.38 13.78
CA SER A 67 12.87 6.40 14.81
C SER A 67 14.20 7.12 15.14
N PRO A 68 14.22 8.48 15.09
CA PRO A 68 13.20 9.32 14.49
C PRO A 68 13.05 9.04 12.97
N GLY A 69 11.82 8.96 12.49
CA GLY A 69 11.49 8.81 11.08
C GLY A 69 10.74 10.04 10.57
N LEU A 70 11.33 10.79 9.65
CA LEU A 70 10.83 12.11 9.21
C LEU A 70 10.61 12.23 7.71
N ALA A 71 11.04 11.24 6.91
CA ALA A 71 10.85 11.26 5.46
C ALA A 71 10.54 9.87 4.92
N CYS A 72 9.46 9.75 4.12
CA CYS A 72 9.23 8.55 3.34
C CYS A 72 10.34 8.40 2.27
N PRO A 73 10.75 7.17 1.94
CA PRO A 73 11.61 6.90 0.79
C PRO A 73 11.07 7.43 -0.53
N THR A 74 11.95 7.65 -1.50
CA THR A 74 11.55 7.99 -2.88
C THR A 74 10.62 6.92 -3.44
N GLY A 75 9.51 7.36 -4.04
CA GLY A 75 8.47 6.46 -4.57
C GLY A 75 7.44 5.99 -3.54
N TYR A 76 7.58 6.40 -2.28
CA TYR A 76 6.64 6.11 -1.20
C TYR A 76 5.99 7.40 -0.69
N ALA A 77 4.74 7.29 -0.24
CA ALA A 77 3.98 8.38 0.36
C ALA A 77 3.31 7.91 1.67
N PRO A 78 2.97 8.83 2.59
CA PRO A 78 2.16 8.51 3.76
C PRO A 78 0.83 7.86 3.36
N ALA A 79 0.57 6.67 3.87
CA ALA A 79 -0.62 5.88 3.57
C ALA A 79 -1.51 5.62 4.80
N CYS A 80 -0.92 5.56 5.99
CA CYS A 80 -1.64 5.46 7.26
C CYS A 80 -0.88 6.21 8.36
N MET A 81 -1.58 6.67 9.40
CA MET A 81 -0.97 7.44 10.50
C MET A 81 -1.67 7.22 11.83
N GLN A 82 -0.92 6.91 12.88
CA GLN A 82 -1.43 6.68 14.23
C GLN A 82 -0.69 7.56 15.23
N THR A 83 -1.43 8.22 16.12
CA THR A 83 -0.86 8.86 17.30
C THR A 83 -0.96 7.94 18.50
N ALA A 84 -0.03 8.07 19.45
CA ALA A 84 -0.05 7.27 20.68
C ALA A 84 -1.40 7.32 21.41
N GLY A 85 -1.96 6.15 21.74
CA GLY A 85 -3.27 6.02 22.38
C GLY A 85 -4.47 6.21 21.45
N GLY A 86 -4.25 6.52 20.17
CA GLY A 86 -5.29 6.53 19.15
C GLY A 86 -5.44 5.15 18.49
N THR A 87 -6.63 4.89 17.97
CA THR A 87 -6.90 3.83 16.99
C THR A 87 -6.85 4.43 15.60
N LEU A 88 -6.34 3.70 14.61
CA LEU A 88 -6.43 4.11 13.21
C LEU A 88 -7.89 4.03 12.72
N ASP A 89 -8.28 4.99 11.89
CA ASP A 89 -9.62 5.04 11.29
C ASP A 89 -9.90 3.88 10.30
N GLU A 90 -8.87 3.14 9.90
CA GLU A 90 -8.92 2.12 8.83
C GLU A 90 -8.70 0.68 9.30
N GLY A 91 -8.68 0.41 10.62
CA GLY A 91 -8.57 -0.95 11.16
C GLY A 91 -7.19 -1.62 10.97
N PHE A 92 -6.16 -0.84 10.66
CA PHE A 92 -4.75 -1.22 10.76
C PHE A 92 -4.22 -0.78 12.13
N ASP A 93 -3.20 -1.43 12.68
CA ASP A 93 -2.47 -1.01 13.88
C ASP A 93 -0.97 -1.27 13.64
N PHE A 94 -0.10 -0.32 14.00
CA PHE A 94 1.32 -0.56 13.79
C PHE A 94 1.81 -1.75 14.63
N GLN A 95 2.63 -2.60 14.00
CA GLN A 95 3.22 -3.77 14.67
C GLN A 95 4.07 -3.36 15.89
N PHE A 96 4.69 -2.18 15.84
CA PHE A 96 5.45 -1.63 16.95
C PHE A 96 4.63 -0.55 17.66
N PRO A 97 4.34 -0.74 18.95
CA PRO A 97 3.52 0.19 19.71
C PRO A 97 4.24 1.53 19.90
N LEU A 98 3.45 2.59 19.98
CA LEU A 98 3.94 3.96 20.14
C LEU A 98 4.06 4.32 21.62
N ALA A 99 5.15 4.97 21.99
CA ALA A 99 5.26 5.61 23.29
C ALA A 99 4.44 6.91 23.33
N ALA A 100 4.20 7.44 24.53
CA ALA A 100 3.45 8.69 24.69
C ALA A 100 4.06 9.82 23.84
N GLN A 101 3.18 10.60 23.19
CA GLN A 101 3.53 11.72 22.32
C GLN A 101 4.24 11.35 21.01
N GLU A 102 4.28 10.07 20.65
CA GLU A 102 4.76 9.64 19.33
C GLU A 102 3.62 9.61 18.30
N THR A 103 4.00 9.87 17.06
CA THR A 103 3.19 9.64 15.87
C THR A 103 3.93 8.67 14.97
N ALA A 104 3.24 7.63 14.51
CA ALA A 104 3.70 6.75 13.45
C ALA A 104 3.03 7.08 12.14
N VAL A 105 3.81 7.06 11.07
CA VAL A 105 3.35 7.15 9.69
C VAL A 105 3.83 5.91 8.95
N GLY A 106 2.91 5.22 8.27
CA GLY A 106 3.22 4.11 7.37
C GLY A 106 3.37 4.65 5.96
N CYS A 107 4.57 4.53 5.39
CA CYS A 107 4.82 4.91 4.00
C CYS A 107 4.64 3.71 3.07
N CYS A 108 3.84 3.88 2.02
CA CYS A 108 3.59 2.87 0.99
C CYS A 108 3.81 3.43 -0.43
N PRO A 109 4.09 2.57 -1.43
CA PRO A 109 4.10 3.00 -2.82
C PRO A 109 2.72 3.47 -3.26
N SER A 110 2.65 4.29 -4.30
CA SER A 110 1.38 4.71 -4.88
C SER A 110 0.51 3.51 -5.28
N GLY A 111 -0.77 3.53 -4.90
CA GLY A 111 -1.72 2.44 -5.17
C GLY A 111 -1.67 1.28 -4.17
N TYR A 112 -0.89 1.39 -3.09
CA TYR A 112 -0.87 0.46 -1.97
C TYR A 112 -1.41 1.10 -0.70
N THR A 113 -2.01 0.29 0.16
CA THR A 113 -2.48 0.68 1.50
C THR A 113 -1.74 -0.09 2.58
N CYS A 114 -1.75 0.43 3.82
CA CYS A 114 -1.23 -0.30 4.97
C CYS A 114 -2.07 -1.55 5.23
N ALA A 115 -1.41 -2.69 5.44
CA ALA A 115 -2.05 -3.99 5.61
C ALA A 115 -1.16 -4.93 6.42
N TYR A 116 -1.65 -6.15 6.65
CA TYR A 116 -0.87 -7.24 7.22
C TYR A 116 -0.70 -8.38 6.23
N VAL A 117 0.42 -9.07 6.31
CA VAL A 117 0.51 -10.43 5.75
C VAL A 117 -0.09 -11.44 6.73
N SER A 118 -0.27 -12.69 6.29
CA SER A 118 -0.97 -13.73 7.07
C SER A 118 -0.39 -14.03 8.46
N ASN A 119 0.88 -13.70 8.71
CA ASN A 119 1.52 -13.87 10.02
C ASN A 119 1.36 -12.66 10.95
N GLY A 120 0.59 -11.64 10.56
CA GLY A 120 0.36 -10.42 11.34
C GLY A 120 1.44 -9.35 11.20
N ALA A 121 2.48 -9.57 10.37
CA ALA A 121 3.50 -8.56 10.12
C ALA A 121 2.98 -7.47 9.16
N GLN A 122 3.37 -6.22 9.44
CA GLN A 122 2.94 -5.06 8.65
C GLN A 122 3.59 -5.03 7.26
N THR A 123 2.79 -4.65 6.26
CA THR A 123 3.17 -4.55 4.85
C THR A 123 2.36 -3.45 4.17
N CYS A 124 2.79 -3.06 2.98
CA CYS A 124 1.93 -2.36 2.03
C CYS A 124 1.30 -3.41 1.11
N GLN A 125 0.01 -3.27 0.79
CA GLN A 125 -0.72 -4.19 -0.08
C GLN A 125 -1.50 -3.45 -1.16
N SER A 126 -1.50 -4.04 -2.36
CA SER A 126 -2.37 -3.67 -3.48
C SER A 126 -2.95 -4.94 -4.11
N VAL A 127 -4.07 -4.82 -4.83
CA VAL A 127 -4.70 -5.95 -5.50
C VAL A 127 -4.89 -5.62 -6.97
N ALA A 128 -4.19 -6.36 -7.84
CA ALA A 128 -4.37 -6.27 -9.28
C ALA A 128 -5.55 -7.15 -9.73
N SER A 129 -6.38 -6.62 -10.62
CA SER A 129 -7.54 -7.30 -11.22
C SER A 129 -7.85 -6.71 -12.60
N ASN A 130 -8.95 -7.14 -13.25
CA ASN A 130 -9.52 -6.47 -14.43
C ASN A 130 -8.54 -6.23 -15.61
N ARG A 131 -7.91 -7.28 -16.15
CA ARG A 131 -6.96 -7.20 -17.27
C ARG A 131 -5.65 -6.47 -16.96
N ALA A 132 -5.35 -6.23 -15.68
CA ALA A 132 -4.03 -5.77 -15.27
C ALA A 132 -2.93 -6.75 -15.74
N VAL A 133 -1.82 -6.20 -16.20
CA VAL A 133 -0.60 -6.95 -16.52
C VAL A 133 0.37 -6.78 -15.37
N VAL A 134 0.74 -7.88 -14.73
CA VAL A 134 1.71 -7.92 -13.63
C VAL A 134 2.94 -8.69 -14.11
N THR A 135 4.11 -8.08 -14.02
CA THR A 135 5.38 -8.77 -14.32
C THR A 135 5.99 -9.27 -13.03
N THR A 136 6.21 -10.58 -12.94
CA THR A 136 6.76 -11.22 -11.74
C THR A 136 7.97 -12.07 -12.07
N GLY A 137 8.98 -12.02 -11.20
CA GLY A 137 10.09 -12.96 -11.17
C GLY A 137 9.76 -14.16 -10.30
N THR A 138 10.27 -15.34 -10.64
CA THR A 138 10.14 -16.56 -9.81
C THR A 138 11.54 -17.03 -9.38
N CYS A 139 11.71 -17.36 -8.11
CA CYS A 139 12.99 -17.89 -7.61
C CYS A 139 13.22 -19.29 -8.14
N ASN A 140 14.36 -19.51 -8.82
CA ASN A 140 14.82 -20.83 -9.21
C ASN A 140 15.84 -21.38 -8.20
N LEU A 141 16.03 -22.70 -8.20
CA LEU A 141 16.97 -23.39 -7.32
C LEU A 141 18.43 -22.94 -7.52
N ASN A 142 18.76 -22.40 -8.69
CA ASN A 142 20.13 -22.08 -9.07
C ASN A 142 20.54 -20.63 -8.75
N ARG A 143 19.67 -19.80 -8.14
CA ARG A 143 19.94 -18.42 -7.66
C ARG A 143 20.34 -17.37 -8.70
N ASP A 144 20.92 -17.76 -9.82
CA ASP A 144 21.66 -16.85 -10.69
C ASP A 144 20.78 -16.17 -11.75
N ASN A 145 19.51 -16.59 -11.90
CA ASN A 145 18.61 -16.03 -12.91
C ASN A 145 17.17 -15.98 -12.40
N ILE A 146 16.71 -14.79 -12.01
CA ILE A 146 15.28 -14.53 -11.84
C ILE A 146 14.69 -14.31 -13.23
N ALA A 147 13.89 -15.26 -13.71
CA ALA A 147 13.15 -15.09 -14.95
C ALA A 147 11.89 -14.28 -14.69
N PHE A 148 11.80 -13.10 -15.29
CA PHE A 148 10.61 -12.26 -15.22
C PHE A 148 9.65 -12.62 -16.35
N SER A 149 8.39 -12.81 -16.00
CA SER A 149 7.33 -13.09 -16.96
C SER A 149 6.11 -12.19 -16.71
N PRO A 150 5.52 -11.58 -17.75
CA PRO A 150 4.26 -10.87 -17.63
C PRO A 150 3.09 -11.86 -17.50
N LYS A 151 2.15 -11.55 -16.62
CA LYS A 151 0.87 -12.26 -16.43
C LYS A 151 -0.28 -11.28 -16.57
N THR A 152 -1.26 -11.61 -17.40
CA THR A 152 -2.50 -10.82 -17.53
C THR A 152 -3.58 -11.42 -16.65
N ILE A 153 -4.23 -10.63 -15.80
CA ILE A 153 -5.29 -11.09 -14.89
C ILE A 153 -6.66 -10.99 -15.59
N PRO A 154 -7.49 -12.05 -15.66
CA PRO A 154 -7.29 -13.37 -15.08
C PRO A 154 -6.40 -14.29 -15.93
N PHE A 155 -5.72 -15.24 -15.28
CA PHE A 155 -4.97 -16.32 -15.94
C PHE A 155 -5.30 -17.69 -15.33
N LEU A 156 -5.02 -18.76 -16.08
CA LEU A 156 -5.14 -20.13 -15.59
C LEU A 156 -3.85 -20.54 -14.89
N ALA A 157 -3.98 -21.09 -13.68
CA ALA A 157 -2.89 -21.62 -12.88
C ALA A 157 -3.16 -23.07 -12.50
N THR A 158 -2.14 -23.90 -12.53
CA THR A 158 -2.20 -25.27 -12.01
C THR A 158 -1.93 -25.22 -10.52
N ILE A 159 -2.94 -25.49 -9.70
CA ILE A 159 -2.80 -25.57 -8.24
C ILE A 159 -2.60 -27.02 -7.86
N THR A 160 -1.50 -27.30 -7.16
CA THR A 160 -1.21 -28.61 -6.59
C THR A 160 -1.36 -28.51 -5.08
N ALA A 161 -2.49 -29.00 -4.54
CA ALA A 161 -2.63 -29.17 -3.10
C ALA A 161 -1.88 -30.44 -2.67
N ALA A 162 -1.30 -30.43 -1.46
CA ALA A 162 -0.60 -31.60 -0.94
C ALA A 162 -1.56 -32.81 -0.95
N GLN A 163 -1.15 -33.89 -1.63
CA GLN A 163 -1.91 -35.16 -1.80
C GLN A 163 -3.09 -35.16 -2.79
N GLN A 164 -3.23 -34.14 -3.66
CA GLN A 164 -4.28 -34.14 -4.70
C GLN A 164 -3.69 -34.00 -6.11
N GLN A 165 -4.46 -34.49 -7.10
CA GLN A 165 -4.15 -34.28 -8.51
C GLN A 165 -4.14 -32.78 -8.82
N PRO A 166 -3.25 -32.31 -9.70
CA PRO A 166 -3.20 -30.90 -10.09
C PRO A 166 -4.54 -30.48 -10.72
N VAL A 167 -5.09 -29.37 -10.24
CA VAL A 167 -6.35 -28.79 -10.76
C VAL A 167 -6.04 -27.45 -11.42
N LEU A 168 -6.66 -27.19 -12.57
CA LEU A 168 -6.63 -25.88 -13.21
C LEU A 168 -7.63 -24.95 -12.50
N ALA A 169 -7.14 -23.82 -12.01
CA ALA A 169 -7.93 -22.77 -11.40
C ALA A 169 -7.69 -21.42 -12.08
N THR A 170 -8.73 -20.58 -12.11
CA THR A 170 -8.64 -19.22 -12.63
C THR A 170 -8.24 -18.27 -11.52
N VAL A 171 -7.10 -17.61 -11.66
CA VAL A 171 -6.66 -16.54 -10.76
C VAL A 171 -7.27 -15.22 -11.26
N THR A 172 -8.25 -14.69 -10.54
CA THR A 172 -8.99 -13.47 -10.91
C THR A 172 -8.49 -12.20 -10.22
N THR A 173 -7.75 -12.36 -9.14
CA THR A 173 -7.09 -11.29 -8.39
C THR A 173 -5.66 -11.68 -8.10
N TYR A 174 -4.77 -10.69 -8.01
CA TYR A 174 -3.36 -10.92 -7.74
C TYR A 174 -2.86 -9.93 -6.68
N THR A 175 -2.45 -10.45 -5.53
CA THR A 175 -2.02 -9.64 -4.39
C THR A 175 -0.58 -9.19 -4.56
N LEU A 176 -0.37 -7.88 -4.55
CA LEU A 176 0.94 -7.25 -4.62
C LEU A 176 1.31 -6.74 -3.24
N GLN A 177 2.52 -7.03 -2.78
CA GLN A 177 2.99 -6.61 -1.48
C GLN A 177 4.31 -5.86 -1.61
N ALA A 178 4.46 -4.81 -0.80
CA ALA A 178 5.63 -3.95 -0.76
C ALA A 178 6.06 -3.66 0.68
N PRO A 179 7.34 -3.30 0.92
CA PRO A 179 7.79 -2.84 2.23
C PRO A 179 6.90 -1.75 2.79
N LEU A 180 6.51 -1.87 4.06
CA LEU A 180 5.97 -0.75 4.83
C LEU A 180 7.08 -0.15 5.66
N PHE A 181 7.29 1.16 5.53
CA PHE A 181 8.18 1.90 6.40
C PHE A 181 7.35 2.60 7.48
N GLN A 182 7.48 2.13 8.72
CA GLN A 182 6.90 2.78 9.89
C GLN A 182 7.88 3.85 10.37
N LEU A 183 7.52 5.11 10.14
CA LEU A 183 8.27 6.28 10.58
C LEU A 183 7.68 6.76 11.90
N VAL A 184 8.47 6.74 12.97
CA VAL A 184 8.02 7.21 14.28
C VAL A 184 8.75 8.49 14.64
N TYR A 185 8.00 9.53 15.00
CA TYR A 185 8.55 10.82 15.40
C TYR A 185 7.74 11.47 16.53
N ARG A 186 8.34 12.46 17.18
CA ARG A 186 7.73 13.40 18.12
C ARG A 186 7.84 14.82 17.58
N SER A 187 7.06 15.73 18.13
CA SER A 187 7.14 17.16 17.79
C SER A 187 8.50 17.79 18.09
N SER A 188 9.29 17.23 19.02
CA SER A 188 10.67 17.65 19.28
C SER A 188 11.63 17.32 18.13
N ASP A 189 11.28 16.35 17.29
CA ASP A 189 12.17 15.84 16.24
C ASP A 189 12.10 16.71 14.97
N SER A 190 11.01 17.46 14.80
CA SER A 190 10.73 18.28 13.61
C SER A 190 11.38 19.66 13.61
N ALA A 191 12.09 20.06 14.67
CA ALA A 191 12.82 21.33 14.72
C ALA A 191 13.95 21.45 13.65
N SER A 192 14.19 20.40 12.87
CA SER A 192 15.23 20.34 11.83
C SER A 192 14.74 19.94 10.42
N PHE A 193 13.42 19.69 10.19
CA PHE A 193 12.95 19.11 8.91
C PHE A 193 11.54 19.54 8.47
N PRO A 194 11.25 19.55 7.15
CA PRO A 194 9.90 19.79 6.64
C PRO A 194 8.95 18.66 7.06
N ALA A 195 7.77 19.04 7.58
CA ALA A 195 6.80 18.10 8.13
C ALA A 195 6.23 17.15 7.06
N ILE A 196 6.11 15.87 7.41
CA ILE A 196 5.30 14.91 6.63
C ILE A 196 3.85 15.39 6.68
N THR A 197 3.27 15.69 5.52
CA THR A 197 1.84 16.05 5.45
C THR A 197 1.02 14.76 5.37
N PRO A 198 0.06 14.53 6.28
CA PRO A 198 -0.80 13.36 6.21
C PRO A 198 -1.66 13.37 4.93
N PRO A 199 -2.14 12.20 4.47
CA PRO A 199 -3.04 12.14 3.32
C PRO A 199 -4.32 12.94 3.63
N SER A 200 -4.57 13.96 2.84
CA SER A 200 -5.81 14.75 2.91
C SER A 200 -6.98 13.90 2.45
N GLN A 201 -7.98 13.69 3.31
CA GLN A 201 -9.30 13.23 2.88
C GLN A 201 -9.86 14.28 1.92
N GLN A 202 -10.01 13.94 0.64
CA GLN A 202 -10.71 14.77 -0.33
C GLN A 202 -12.20 14.79 0.04
N THR A 203 -12.62 15.80 0.78
CA THR A 203 -14.01 16.22 0.81
C THR A 203 -14.26 17.03 -0.46
N ASP A 204 -14.95 16.43 -1.44
CA ASP A 204 -15.47 17.13 -2.61
C ASP A 204 -16.46 18.21 -2.13
N LEU A 205 -15.95 19.44 -1.95
CA LEU A 205 -16.77 20.63 -1.81
C LEU A 205 -16.90 21.28 -3.19
N LEU A 206 -18.00 20.96 -3.86
CA LEU A 206 -18.58 21.77 -4.92
C LEU A 206 -18.77 23.21 -4.41
N GLY A 207 -17.99 24.16 -4.92
CA GLY A 207 -18.29 25.57 -4.71
C GLY A 207 -17.15 26.53 -5.05
N GLY A 208 -17.26 27.20 -6.20
CA GLY A 208 -16.43 28.38 -6.47
C GLY A 208 -16.33 28.79 -7.93
N LEU A 209 -17.46 28.98 -8.63
CA LEU A 209 -17.46 29.64 -9.94
C LEU A 209 -16.98 31.10 -9.77
N PRO A 210 -16.03 31.60 -10.58
CA PRO A 210 -15.58 32.99 -10.50
C PRO A 210 -16.67 33.96 -10.97
N THR A 211 -16.87 35.00 -10.17
CA THR A 211 -17.81 36.11 -10.37
C THR A 211 -17.42 36.95 -11.60
N PRO A 212 -18.31 37.20 -12.58
CA PRO A 212 -18.05 38.18 -13.62
C PRO A 212 -18.39 39.61 -13.15
N THR A 213 -17.47 40.52 -13.44
CA THR A 213 -17.51 41.95 -13.14
C THR A 213 -18.64 42.66 -13.90
N THR A 214 -19.36 43.53 -13.21
CA THR A 214 -20.48 44.34 -13.72
C THR A 214 -20.03 45.61 -14.45
N LEU A 215 -20.73 45.97 -15.53
CA LEU A 215 -20.91 47.34 -16.02
C LEU A 215 -22.38 47.55 -16.45
N PRO A 216 -22.92 48.78 -16.38
CA PRO A 216 -24.36 49.03 -16.26
C PRO A 216 -25.05 49.33 -17.59
N GLY A 217 -26.32 48.92 -17.73
CA GLY A 217 -27.19 49.42 -18.80
C GLY A 217 -28.54 48.68 -18.97
N GLY A 218 -29.59 49.25 -18.37
CA GLY A 218 -30.91 49.43 -19.01
C GLY A 218 -31.87 48.25 -19.26
N GLY A 219 -32.85 48.10 -18.36
CA GLY A 219 -34.28 48.09 -18.69
C GLY A 219 -34.99 46.80 -19.19
N GLY A 220 -35.91 46.27 -18.37
CA GLY A 220 -37.26 45.91 -18.85
C GLY A 220 -37.83 44.50 -18.65
N ILE A 221 -38.68 44.34 -17.62
CA ILE A 221 -40.04 43.71 -17.60
C ILE A 221 -40.25 42.16 -17.64
N GLN A 222 -41.06 41.69 -16.64
CA GLN A 222 -41.94 40.47 -16.52
C GLN A 222 -41.25 39.08 -16.53
N GLY A 223 -41.61 38.05 -15.74
CA GLY A 223 -42.76 37.67 -14.92
C GLY A 223 -42.51 36.24 -14.34
N PRO A 224 -43.48 35.56 -13.70
CA PRO A 224 -43.22 34.80 -12.45
C PRO A 224 -43.33 33.26 -12.47
N ALA A 225 -42.76 32.65 -11.42
CA ALA A 225 -43.20 31.46 -10.64
C ALA A 225 -43.17 30.02 -11.18
N THR A 226 -42.82 29.11 -10.26
CA THR A 226 -43.28 27.71 -9.96
C THR A 226 -42.10 26.73 -9.82
N SER A 227 -41.79 26.21 -8.63
CA SER A 227 -42.46 25.19 -7.79
C SER A 227 -42.26 23.73 -8.26
N SER A 228 -41.90 22.89 -7.28
CA SER A 228 -42.22 21.45 -7.10
C SER A 228 -41.57 20.41 -8.04
N ASN A 229 -40.79 19.48 -7.48
CA ASN A 229 -41.34 18.22 -6.95
C ASN A 229 -40.27 17.27 -6.38
N ALA A 230 -40.63 16.66 -5.26
CA ALA A 230 -39.99 15.48 -4.70
C ALA A 230 -40.45 14.21 -5.42
N GLY A 231 -39.58 13.19 -5.49
CA GLY A 231 -39.96 11.83 -5.85
C GLY A 231 -38.80 10.83 -5.77
N PRO A 232 -39.01 9.59 -5.28
CA PRO A 232 -38.00 8.76 -4.62
C PRO A 232 -37.48 7.61 -5.49
N ARG A 233 -36.32 7.00 -5.14
CA ARG A 233 -35.96 5.64 -5.59
C ARG A 233 -35.19 4.84 -4.54
N ILE A 234 -35.75 3.66 -4.25
CA ILE A 234 -35.20 2.53 -3.49
C ILE A 234 -34.55 1.59 -4.52
N SER A 235 -33.42 0.94 -4.20
CA SER A 235 -33.23 -0.46 -4.61
C SER A 235 -32.09 -1.15 -3.84
N LEU A 236 -32.39 -2.36 -3.41
CA LEU A 236 -31.56 -3.33 -2.69
C LEU A 236 -30.49 -3.99 -3.56
N GLY A 237 -29.45 -4.52 -2.91
CA GLY A 237 -28.61 -5.59 -3.45
C GLY A 237 -27.65 -6.17 -2.40
N ALA A 238 -28.05 -7.28 -1.78
CA ALA A 238 -27.28 -8.06 -0.81
C ALA A 238 -26.16 -8.90 -1.47
N ALA A 239 -25.09 -9.18 -0.74
CA ALA A 239 -24.06 -10.15 -1.12
C ALA A 239 -23.99 -11.30 -0.10
N VAL A 240 -24.04 -12.53 -0.61
CA VAL A 240 -23.95 -13.81 0.12
C VAL A 240 -22.49 -14.26 0.13
N GLY A 241 -21.95 -14.57 1.31
CA GLY A 241 -20.65 -15.19 1.50
C GLY A 241 -20.77 -16.70 1.69
N ILE A 242 -19.93 -17.47 0.98
CA ILE A 242 -19.70 -18.89 1.23
C ILE A 242 -18.26 -19.02 1.76
N GLY A 243 -18.13 -19.47 3.00
CA GLY A 243 -16.88 -19.91 3.59
C GLY A 243 -16.68 -21.40 3.40
N ILE A 244 -15.45 -21.81 3.15
CA ILE A 244 -14.98 -23.19 3.30
C ILE A 244 -13.63 -23.11 4.02
N GLY A 245 -13.54 -23.88 5.10
CA GLY A 245 -12.34 -24.04 5.92
C GLY A 245 -11.52 -25.26 5.53
#